data_AF-A0A7Y0ZSL0-F1
#
_entry.id   AF-A0A7Y0ZSL0-F1
#
_cell.length_a   1.000
_cell.length_b   1.000
_cell.length_c   1.000
_cell.angle_alpha   90.00
_cell.angle_beta   90.00
_cell.angle_gamma   90.00
#
_symmetry.space_group_name_H-M   'P 1'
#
loop_
_entity.id
_entity.type
_entity.pdbx_description
1 polymer ?
#
loop_
_entity_poly.entity_id
_entity_poly.type
_entity_poly.pdbx_seq_one_letter_code
_entity_poly.pdbx_strand_id
1 'polypeptide(L)'
;MIDVATQMKRTALVAFMAVASGCSSPPERSADSTKPTEPLADSHFHISNYAFQGTTLRNLVDNYMSTGITRSVVMPLPLQQRWDSFEGYQANSGGDAFGPNYYIGPKSDLYYYAFADAMYAKEYLELPREYQERLDLMITGFNPMDRYAVQHLKRAILTYPGAFVGIGEFTIHKEVVSKKIAGEPISHTAAGDIPSDVHSADETMSLTSESLSSLLQEAGEIGLVATLHNDVYDSDVTHTGEVKALHPERNYESELKSLCSTAPKTVTIWAHTGLGRFVKPTKDHLAIVGRVLDSCNNWLVDISWDIVQETILHPGSAMPSTEEWTAFLDKYQDRILWGSDTVIFGRNKFEVLPGAGMTVAPGKLMAAQDYKSVSKILDPVFATLSPQAAAKIKYENYVRVFNGARLKVRAWEQLHRDANVWDIKTPKTPDLRPQ
;
A
#
# COMPACT_ATOMS: atom_id res chain seq x y z
N MET A 1 -75.03 -53.67 26.54
CA MET A 1 -74.93 -54.79 25.60
C MET A 1 -73.46 -55.05 25.34
N ILE A 2 -72.94 -56.18 25.86
CA ILE A 2 -72.03 -57.17 25.20
C ILE A 2 -70.71 -56.61 24.64
N ASP A 3 -69.49 -57.11 24.88
CA ASP A 3 -68.87 -58.28 25.52
C ASP A 3 -67.38 -57.88 25.78
N VAL A 4 -66.69 -58.22 26.87
CA VAL A 4 -66.19 -59.54 27.35
C VAL A 4 -65.15 -60.19 26.42
N ALA A 5 -64.02 -60.53 27.05
CA ALA A 5 -63.23 -61.77 26.86
C ALA A 5 -62.10 -61.86 25.81
N THR A 6 -60.89 -61.95 26.38
CA THR A 6 -59.82 -62.95 26.14
C THR A 6 -59.11 -63.05 24.77
N GLN A 7 -57.84 -62.63 24.80
CA GLN A 7 -56.67 -63.53 24.78
C GLN A 7 -56.58 -64.52 23.61
N MET A 8 -55.66 -64.29 22.66
CA MET A 8 -54.80 -65.36 22.13
C MET A 8 -53.50 -64.83 21.51
N LYS A 9 -52.43 -65.48 21.94
CA LYS A 9 -51.02 -65.28 21.60
C LYS A 9 -50.74 -65.45 20.11
N ARG A 10 -49.77 -64.68 19.59
CA ARG A 10 -48.72 -65.17 18.68
C ARG A 10 -47.52 -64.19 18.65
N THR A 11 -46.45 -64.63 19.30
CA THR A 11 -45.03 -64.41 19.00
C THR A 11 -44.80 -64.42 17.47
N ALA A 12 -43.92 -63.65 16.82
CA ALA A 12 -42.65 -63.06 17.20
C ALA A 12 -42.26 -61.96 16.19
N LEU A 13 -41.55 -60.91 16.62
CA LEU A 13 -40.17 -60.66 16.20
C LEU A 13 -39.61 -59.50 17.06
N VAL A 14 -38.56 -59.80 17.81
CA VAL A 14 -37.82 -58.84 18.63
C VAL A 14 -36.86 -58.08 17.71
N ALA A 15 -36.97 -56.76 17.65
CA ALA A 15 -35.88 -55.88 17.24
C ALA A 15 -35.49 -55.04 18.46
N PHE A 16 -34.32 -55.35 19.01
CA PHE A 16 -33.74 -54.67 20.17
C PHE A 16 -33.45 -53.20 19.85
N MET A 17 -34.03 -52.28 20.63
CA MET A 17 -33.43 -50.96 20.87
C MET A 17 -32.22 -51.15 21.77
N ALA A 18 -31.04 -50.83 21.25
CA ALA A 18 -29.87 -50.52 22.06
C ALA A 18 -29.45 -49.08 21.75
N VAL A 19 -29.53 -48.24 22.79
CA VAL A 19 -28.99 -46.89 22.82
C VAL A 19 -27.48 -46.99 22.72
N ALA A 20 -26.92 -46.56 21.58
CA ALA A 20 -25.48 -46.42 21.41
C ALA A 20 -25.14 -44.93 21.40
N SER A 21 -24.42 -44.52 22.45
CA SER A 21 -23.71 -43.24 22.54
C SER A 21 -22.77 -43.10 21.36
N GLY A 22 -23.15 -42.29 20.37
CA GLY A 22 -22.29 -41.91 19.26
C GLY A 22 -21.30 -40.86 19.75
N CYS A 23 -20.07 -41.28 20.04
CA CYS A 23 -18.92 -40.39 20.03
C CYS A 23 -18.79 -39.83 18.61
N SER A 24 -19.20 -38.57 18.42
CA SER A 24 -18.88 -37.81 17.23
C SER A 24 -17.37 -37.57 17.21
N SER A 25 -16.67 -38.28 16.33
CA SER A 25 -15.29 -37.94 15.97
C SER A 25 -15.25 -36.47 15.50
N PRO A 26 -14.24 -35.68 15.91
CA PRO A 26 -14.03 -34.38 15.29
C PRO A 26 -13.78 -34.56 13.78
N PRO A 27 -14.15 -33.59 12.93
CA PRO A 27 -13.81 -33.66 11.52
C PRO A 27 -12.30 -33.79 11.37
N GLU A 28 -11.86 -34.79 10.59
CA GLU A 28 -10.47 -34.94 10.18
C GLU A 28 -10.00 -33.65 9.53
N ARG A 29 -9.09 -32.93 10.20
CA ARG A 29 -8.23 -31.96 9.52
C ARG A 29 -7.48 -32.74 8.46
N SER A 30 -7.65 -32.38 7.19
CA SER A 30 -6.82 -32.88 6.11
C SER A 30 -5.36 -32.59 6.45
N ALA A 31 -4.62 -33.64 6.80
CA ALA A 31 -3.19 -33.62 6.98
C ALA A 31 -2.54 -33.58 5.60
N ASP A 32 -2.45 -32.39 5.01
CA ASP A 32 -1.49 -32.11 3.94
C ASP A 32 -0.87 -30.73 4.17
N SER A 33 0.10 -30.66 5.10
CA SER A 33 0.92 -29.45 5.30
C SER A 33 2.26 -29.76 5.98
N THR A 34 2.93 -30.84 5.60
CA THR A 34 4.26 -31.20 6.19
C THR A 34 5.41 -30.34 5.66
N LYS A 35 5.16 -29.42 4.72
CA LYS A 35 6.09 -28.32 4.43
C LYS A 35 5.64 -27.06 5.18
N PRO A 36 6.51 -26.43 5.98
CA PRO A 36 6.26 -25.07 6.46
C PRO A 36 5.92 -24.20 5.26
N THR A 37 4.85 -23.41 5.36
CA THR A 37 4.53 -22.43 4.33
C THR A 37 5.72 -21.49 4.21
N GLU A 38 6.26 -21.31 3.01
CA GLU A 38 7.36 -20.37 2.79
C GLU A 38 6.94 -18.98 3.27
N PRO A 39 7.79 -18.28 4.05
CA PRO A 39 7.43 -16.99 4.59
C PRO A 39 7.27 -15.98 3.45
N LEU A 40 6.26 -15.12 3.58
CA LEU A 40 5.95 -14.04 2.66
C LEU A 40 5.75 -12.76 3.46
N ALA A 41 6.37 -11.67 3.02
CA ALA A 41 6.17 -10.36 3.61
C ALA A 41 5.60 -9.39 2.59
N ASP A 42 4.54 -8.68 2.97
CA ASP A 42 3.90 -7.70 2.11
C ASP A 42 4.52 -6.31 2.34
N SER A 43 5.35 -5.89 1.37
CA SER A 43 6.00 -4.56 1.38
C SER A 43 5.08 -3.40 1.01
N HIS A 44 3.83 -3.67 0.60
CA HIS A 44 2.92 -2.64 0.13
C HIS A 44 1.46 -3.02 0.41
N PHE A 45 0.86 -2.46 1.47
CA PHE A 45 -0.51 -2.77 1.86
C PHE A 45 -1.25 -1.56 2.42
N HIS A 46 -2.49 -1.37 1.96
CA HIS A 46 -3.37 -0.27 2.36
C HIS A 46 -4.55 -0.72 3.22
N ILE A 47 -4.48 -0.39 4.52
CA ILE A 47 -5.50 -0.78 5.51
C ILE A 47 -6.80 0.03 5.43
N SER A 48 -6.79 1.16 4.70
CA SER A 48 -7.94 2.03 4.53
C SER A 48 -7.99 2.65 3.14
N ASN A 49 -9.20 2.98 2.67
CA ASN A 49 -9.42 3.66 1.40
C ASN A 49 -9.33 5.19 1.51
N TYR A 50 -9.63 5.92 0.42
CA TYR A 50 -9.64 7.40 0.36
C TYR A 50 -10.75 8.07 1.20
N ALA A 51 -11.58 7.31 1.91
CA ALA A 51 -12.52 7.84 2.90
C ALA A 51 -12.20 7.30 4.31
N PHE A 52 -11.01 6.71 4.50
CA PHE A 52 -10.56 6.05 5.71
C PHE A 52 -11.49 4.93 6.22
N GLN A 53 -12.26 4.33 5.30
CA GLN A 53 -12.96 3.09 5.56
C GLN A 53 -11.96 1.94 5.44
N GLY A 54 -11.93 1.05 6.43
CA GLY A 54 -10.87 0.06 6.52
C GLY A 54 -11.19 -1.01 7.54
N THR A 55 -10.13 -1.57 8.14
CA THR A 55 -10.24 -2.56 9.22
C THR A 55 -9.29 -2.24 10.37
N THR A 56 -9.42 -2.99 11.46
CA THR A 56 -8.53 -2.90 12.64
C THR A 56 -7.26 -3.71 12.39
N LEU A 57 -6.14 -3.29 12.98
CA LEU A 57 -4.87 -4.01 12.94
C LEU A 57 -5.00 -5.42 13.52
N ARG A 58 -5.81 -5.59 14.57
CA ARG A 58 -6.11 -6.93 15.11
C ARG A 58 -6.75 -7.82 14.05
N ASN A 59 -7.79 -7.33 13.37
CA ASN A 59 -8.48 -8.08 12.34
C ASN A 59 -7.58 -8.39 11.13
N LEU A 60 -6.69 -7.46 10.74
CA LEU A 60 -5.66 -7.70 9.74
C LEU A 60 -4.79 -8.92 10.11
N VAL A 61 -4.27 -8.97 11.35
CA VAL A 61 -3.41 -10.08 11.79
C VAL A 61 -4.18 -11.39 11.89
N ASP A 62 -5.38 -11.37 12.49
CA ASP A 62 -6.20 -12.55 12.77
C ASP A 62 -6.77 -13.21 11.52
N ASN A 63 -7.27 -12.39 10.58
CA ASN A 63 -8.10 -12.89 9.49
C ASN A 63 -7.45 -12.78 8.11
N TYR A 64 -6.62 -11.77 7.88
CA TYR A 64 -6.02 -11.52 6.57
C TYR A 64 -4.63 -12.12 6.48
N MET A 65 -3.77 -11.87 7.47
CA MET A 65 -2.40 -12.37 7.48
C MET A 65 -2.29 -13.84 7.90
N SER A 66 -3.28 -14.39 8.61
CA SER A 66 -3.33 -15.82 8.94
C SER A 66 -3.40 -16.73 7.71
N THR A 67 -3.60 -16.16 6.52
CA THR A 67 -3.71 -16.88 5.25
C THR A 67 -2.38 -17.20 4.56
N GLY A 68 -1.24 -16.76 5.11
CA GLY A 68 0.10 -17.04 4.59
C GLY A 68 1.07 -15.86 4.58
N ILE A 69 0.61 -14.65 4.93
CA ILE A 69 1.47 -13.45 5.02
C ILE A 69 2.04 -13.38 6.44
N THR A 70 3.36 -13.49 6.53
CA THR A 70 4.08 -13.54 7.81
C THR A 70 4.18 -12.15 8.44
N ARG A 71 4.48 -11.14 7.62
CA ARG A 71 4.74 -9.76 8.04
C ARG A 71 4.23 -8.77 6.98
N SER A 72 3.84 -7.57 7.36
CA SER A 72 3.29 -6.59 6.42
C SER A 72 3.57 -5.17 6.88
N VAL A 73 3.87 -4.27 5.94
CA VAL A 73 3.73 -2.84 6.22
C VAL A 73 2.26 -2.49 6.40
N VAL A 74 1.97 -1.43 7.14
CA VAL A 74 0.61 -0.91 7.22
C VAL A 74 0.63 0.56 6.86
N MET A 75 0.00 0.88 5.73
CA MET A 75 -0.06 2.24 5.18
C MET A 75 -1.53 2.62 4.99
N PRO A 76 -2.15 3.43 5.85
CA PRO A 76 -3.40 4.10 5.48
C PRO A 76 -3.16 4.86 4.18
N LEU A 77 -4.10 4.88 3.23
CA LEU A 77 -3.91 5.74 2.06
C LEU A 77 -3.64 7.18 2.52
N PRO A 78 -2.61 7.86 1.98
CA PRO A 78 -2.14 9.15 2.50
C PRO A 78 -3.19 10.26 2.35
N LEU A 79 -4.05 10.13 1.35
CA LEU A 79 -4.97 11.15 0.88
C LEU A 79 -6.43 10.78 1.15
N GLN A 80 -7.22 11.74 1.63
CA GLN A 80 -8.67 11.66 1.66
C GLN A 80 -9.26 12.29 0.40
N GLN A 81 -10.25 11.64 -0.20
CA GLN A 81 -11.11 12.26 -1.20
C GLN A 81 -12.08 13.22 -0.51
N ARG A 82 -12.03 14.50 -0.89
CA ARG A 82 -13.05 15.46 -0.47
C ARG A 82 -14.41 15.00 -0.99
N TRP A 83 -15.40 14.95 -0.10
CA TRP A 83 -16.80 14.76 -0.48
C TRP A 83 -17.44 16.14 -0.64
N ASP A 84 -17.40 16.67 -1.86
CA ASP A 84 -17.91 17.99 -2.17
C ASP A 84 -19.38 17.94 -2.63
N SER A 85 -20.25 18.65 -1.91
CA SER A 85 -21.68 18.75 -2.23
C SER A 85 -21.97 19.38 -3.60
N PHE A 86 -21.02 20.12 -4.19
CA PHE A 86 -21.20 20.74 -5.50
C PHE A 86 -20.96 19.79 -6.69
N GLU A 87 -20.40 18.59 -6.47
CA GLU A 87 -19.96 17.70 -7.56
C GLU A 87 -20.97 16.61 -7.95
N GLY A 88 -22.12 16.56 -7.28
CA GLY A 88 -23.18 15.61 -7.61
C GLY A 88 -22.84 14.14 -7.36
N TYR A 89 -21.66 13.81 -6.82
CA TYR A 89 -21.28 12.46 -6.38
C TYR A 89 -21.91 12.13 -5.02
N GLN A 90 -23.23 12.02 -5.00
CA GLN A 90 -23.98 11.67 -3.81
C GLN A 90 -25.22 10.85 -4.21
N ALA A 91 -25.39 9.70 -3.56
CA ALA A 91 -26.55 8.85 -3.75
C ALA A 91 -26.93 8.16 -2.44
N ASN A 92 -28.20 7.77 -2.32
CA ASN A 92 -28.71 7.06 -1.16
C ASN A 92 -28.85 5.57 -1.46
N SER A 93 -28.53 4.71 -0.49
CA SER A 93 -28.78 3.27 -0.55
C SER A 93 -29.11 2.76 0.84
N GLY A 94 -30.22 2.02 0.98
CA GLY A 94 -30.63 1.48 2.30
C GLY A 94 -30.95 2.53 3.37
N GLY A 95 -31.18 3.80 3.01
CA GLY A 95 -31.43 4.90 3.96
C GLY A 95 -30.19 5.74 4.30
N ASP A 96 -29.00 5.29 3.89
CA ASP A 96 -27.74 5.98 4.13
C ASP A 96 -27.27 6.76 2.89
N ALA A 97 -26.58 7.88 3.13
CA ALA A 97 -25.96 8.68 2.08
C ALA A 97 -24.52 8.21 1.82
N PHE A 98 -24.17 8.07 0.54
CA PHE A 98 -22.84 7.67 0.11
C PHE A 98 -22.21 8.73 -0.79
N GLY A 99 -20.98 9.08 -0.46
CA GLY A 99 -20.11 9.95 -1.25
C GLY A 99 -18.97 9.20 -1.93
N PRO A 100 -18.10 9.90 -2.67
CA PRO A 100 -16.94 9.28 -3.27
C PRO A 100 -15.93 8.86 -2.20
N ASN A 101 -15.45 7.63 -2.32
CA ASN A 101 -14.35 7.08 -1.52
C ASN A 101 -13.20 6.59 -2.44
N TYR A 102 -13.11 7.19 -3.62
CA TYR A 102 -12.12 6.88 -4.64
C TYR A 102 -11.71 8.14 -5.40
N TYR A 103 -10.47 8.17 -5.88
CA TYR A 103 -9.88 9.35 -6.52
C TYR A 103 -10.34 9.57 -7.98
N ILE A 104 -10.79 8.52 -8.68
CA ILE A 104 -11.34 8.65 -10.05
C ILE A 104 -12.84 8.90 -9.98
N GLY A 105 -13.30 9.92 -10.69
CA GLY A 105 -14.71 10.32 -10.80
C GLY A 105 -14.94 11.74 -10.31
N PRO A 106 -14.74 12.05 -9.01
CA PRO A 106 -14.89 13.41 -8.48
C PRO A 106 -13.85 14.37 -9.04
N LYS A 107 -14.23 15.63 -9.24
CA LYS A 107 -13.29 16.72 -9.58
C LYS A 107 -12.55 17.24 -8.34
N SER A 108 -13.13 17.03 -7.17
CA SER A 108 -12.73 17.64 -5.92
C SER A 108 -11.39 17.08 -5.48
N ASP A 109 -10.65 17.94 -4.79
CA ASP A 109 -9.30 17.67 -4.38
C ASP A 109 -9.17 16.48 -3.42
N LEU A 110 -7.92 16.03 -3.31
CA LEU A 110 -7.43 15.05 -2.38
C LEU A 110 -6.59 15.80 -1.34
N TYR A 111 -6.74 15.52 -0.04
CA TYR A 111 -5.94 16.18 0.99
C TYR A 111 -5.31 15.17 1.94
N TYR A 112 -4.13 15.49 2.46
CA TYR A 112 -3.44 14.65 3.44
C TYR A 112 -4.19 14.62 4.77
N TYR A 113 -4.49 13.43 5.28
CA TYR A 113 -5.27 13.26 6.51
C TYR A 113 -4.42 12.69 7.65
N ALA A 114 -3.67 13.57 8.31
CA ALA A 114 -2.76 13.28 9.42
C ALA A 114 -3.37 12.48 10.58
N PHE A 115 -4.68 12.57 10.80
CA PHE A 115 -5.31 11.90 11.94
C PHE A 115 -5.30 10.36 11.80
N ALA A 116 -5.23 9.84 10.56
CA ALA A 116 -5.14 8.40 10.33
C ALA A 116 -3.90 7.78 10.99
N ASP A 117 -2.76 8.46 10.92
CA ASP A 117 -1.51 8.00 11.54
C ASP A 117 -1.67 7.87 13.06
N ALA A 118 -2.31 8.85 13.70
CA ALA A 118 -2.59 8.83 15.14
C ALA A 118 -3.54 7.69 15.54
N MET A 119 -4.58 7.43 14.74
CA MET A 119 -5.54 6.34 15.00
C MET A 119 -4.84 4.98 14.98
N TYR A 120 -4.05 4.70 13.95
CA TYR A 120 -3.38 3.40 13.81
C TYR A 120 -2.16 3.26 14.73
N ALA A 121 -1.46 4.34 15.06
CA ALA A 121 -0.39 4.29 16.06
C ALA A 121 -0.93 3.96 17.45
N LYS A 122 -2.05 4.58 17.85
CA LYS A 122 -2.75 4.23 19.09
C LYS A 122 -3.12 2.76 19.11
N GLU A 123 -3.74 2.26 18.04
CA GLU A 123 -4.14 0.85 17.97
C GLU A 123 -2.92 -0.08 18.02
N TYR A 124 -1.86 0.22 17.28
CA TYR A 124 -0.64 -0.58 17.22
C TYR A 124 -0.01 -0.76 18.60
N LEU A 125 0.09 0.32 19.38
CA LEU A 125 0.68 0.29 20.71
C LEU A 125 -0.16 -0.49 21.73
N GLU A 126 -1.46 -0.68 21.45
CA GLU A 126 -2.37 -1.51 22.25
C GLU A 126 -2.34 -3.01 21.86
N LEU A 127 -1.70 -3.37 20.74
CA LEU A 127 -1.57 -4.76 20.31
C LEU A 127 -0.59 -5.55 21.20
N PRO A 128 -0.80 -6.86 21.37
CA PRO A 128 0.22 -7.76 21.92
C PRO A 128 1.51 -7.71 21.11
N ARG A 129 2.65 -7.94 21.76
CA ARG A 129 3.97 -7.86 21.13
C ARG A 129 4.11 -8.76 19.91
N GLU A 130 3.54 -9.96 19.97
CA GLU A 130 3.48 -10.92 18.86
C GLU A 130 2.78 -10.36 17.60
N TYR A 131 1.82 -9.45 17.76
CA TYR A 131 1.12 -8.83 16.62
C TYR A 131 1.91 -7.62 16.12
N GLN A 132 2.46 -6.82 17.03
CA GLN A 132 3.37 -5.72 16.68
C GLN A 132 4.55 -6.22 15.84
N GLU A 133 5.10 -7.39 16.17
CA GLU A 133 6.24 -7.97 15.44
C GLU A 133 5.91 -8.32 13.99
N ARG A 134 4.63 -8.59 13.69
CA ARG A 134 4.12 -8.88 12.34
C ARG A 134 3.78 -7.63 11.53
N LEU A 135 3.75 -6.45 12.13
CA LEU A 135 3.30 -5.22 11.49
C LEU A 135 4.37 -4.13 11.52
N ASP A 136 4.56 -3.44 10.40
CA ASP A 136 5.46 -2.31 10.26
C ASP A 136 4.66 -1.07 9.88
N LEU A 137 4.30 -0.26 10.88
CA LEU A 137 3.45 0.92 10.69
C LEU A 137 4.23 2.07 10.05
N MET A 138 3.61 2.71 9.06
CA MET A 138 4.18 3.82 8.31
C MET A 138 3.37 5.10 8.54
N ILE A 139 4.03 6.26 8.52
CA ILE A 139 3.37 7.58 8.56
C ILE A 139 2.98 7.96 7.14
N THR A 140 1.72 8.30 6.86
CA THR A 140 1.26 8.63 5.49
C THR A 140 0.61 10.00 5.36
N GLY A 141 0.13 10.60 6.45
CA GLY A 141 -0.70 11.80 6.44
C GLY A 141 0.07 13.13 6.45
N PHE A 142 1.15 13.26 5.69
CA PHE A 142 1.95 14.48 5.56
C PHE A 142 2.07 14.96 4.10
N ASN A 143 2.19 16.27 3.90
CA ASN A 143 2.45 16.84 2.58
C ASN A 143 3.96 16.88 2.29
N PRO A 144 4.51 16.13 1.32
CA PRO A 144 5.95 16.11 1.04
C PRO A 144 6.48 17.42 0.42
N MET A 145 5.58 18.31 -0.02
CA MET A 145 5.94 19.64 -0.55
C MET A 145 6.04 20.71 0.54
N ASP A 146 5.60 20.41 1.77
CA ASP A 146 5.72 21.32 2.91
C ASP A 146 7.06 21.16 3.63
N ARG A 147 7.80 22.26 3.82
CA ARG A 147 9.05 22.24 4.60
C ARG A 147 8.81 21.81 6.05
N TYR A 148 7.61 22.00 6.59
CA TYR A 148 7.24 21.53 7.93
C TYR A 148 6.94 20.02 8.01
N ALA A 149 6.97 19.29 6.90
CA ALA A 149 6.82 17.84 6.90
C ALA A 149 7.87 17.14 7.76
N VAL A 150 9.10 17.67 7.81
CA VAL A 150 10.17 17.20 8.71
C VAL A 150 9.75 17.28 10.18
N GLN A 151 9.17 18.41 10.61
CA GLN A 151 8.65 18.56 11.97
C GLN A 151 7.47 17.60 12.19
N HIS A 152 6.59 17.45 11.20
CA HIS A 152 5.48 16.52 11.27
C HIS A 152 5.97 15.09 11.56
N LEU A 153 6.98 14.58 10.83
CA LEU A 153 7.55 13.25 11.08
C LEU A 153 8.07 13.11 12.51
N LYS A 154 8.84 14.09 12.98
CA LYS A 154 9.35 14.08 14.36
C LYS A 154 8.22 14.09 15.38
N ARG A 155 7.17 14.88 15.14
CA ARG A 155 5.99 14.91 16.03
C ARG A 155 5.30 13.56 16.09
N ALA A 156 5.06 12.92 14.95
CA ALA A 156 4.42 11.61 14.91
C ALA A 156 5.22 10.56 15.71
N ILE A 157 6.54 10.51 15.49
CA ILE A 157 7.44 9.53 16.13
C ILE A 157 7.59 9.79 17.63
N LEU A 158 7.78 11.05 18.04
CA LEU A 158 7.94 11.40 19.45
C LEU A 158 6.62 11.33 20.24
N THR A 159 5.48 11.50 19.58
CA THR A 159 4.15 11.35 20.20
C THR A 159 3.79 9.87 20.40
N TYR A 160 4.21 9.00 19.46
CA TYR A 160 3.91 7.56 19.48
C TYR A 160 5.20 6.73 19.46
N PRO A 161 6.06 6.85 20.51
CA PRO A 161 7.28 6.08 20.57
C PRO A 161 6.94 4.59 20.60
N GLY A 162 7.64 3.81 19.79
CA GLY A 162 7.37 2.39 19.56
C GLY A 162 6.65 2.06 18.25
N ALA A 163 5.92 3.00 17.66
CA ALA A 163 4.93 2.68 16.63
C ALA A 163 5.49 2.62 15.19
N PHE A 164 6.06 3.73 14.71
CA PHE A 164 6.36 3.89 13.28
C PHE A 164 7.75 3.42 12.89
N VAL A 165 7.90 2.82 11.70
CA VAL A 165 9.21 2.40 11.17
C VAL A 165 9.55 3.02 9.81
N GLY A 166 8.62 3.79 9.25
CA GLY A 166 8.81 4.43 7.95
C GLY A 166 7.77 5.48 7.62
N ILE A 167 7.86 6.00 6.41
CA ILE A 167 6.98 7.00 5.82
C ILE A 167 6.46 6.50 4.47
N GLY A 168 5.23 6.89 4.12
CA GLY A 168 4.59 6.56 2.85
C GLY A 168 3.77 5.27 2.87
N GLU A 169 3.17 4.86 1.74
CA GLU A 169 3.30 5.47 0.42
C GLU A 169 2.84 6.93 0.42
N PHE A 170 3.73 7.83 -0.01
CA PHE A 170 3.36 9.18 -0.42
C PHE A 170 3.65 9.31 -1.92
N THR A 171 2.99 10.26 -2.55
CA THR A 171 2.96 10.39 -4.00
C THR A 171 3.61 11.70 -4.45
N ILE A 172 4.34 11.70 -5.56
CA ILE A 172 4.86 12.93 -6.21
C ILE A 172 4.19 13.12 -7.57
N HIS A 173 4.59 12.38 -8.61
CA HIS A 173 3.90 12.34 -9.91
C HIS A 173 3.15 11.02 -10.06
N LYS A 174 1.81 11.05 -10.02
CA LYS A 174 0.93 9.87 -10.16
C LYS A 174 -0.32 10.30 -10.90
N GLU A 175 -0.26 10.23 -12.21
CA GLU A 175 -1.40 10.35 -13.11
C GLU A 175 -2.37 11.50 -12.71
N VAL A 176 -3.62 11.16 -12.46
CA VAL A 176 -4.68 12.06 -11.99
C VAL A 176 -4.56 12.45 -10.50
N VAL A 177 -3.86 11.66 -9.69
CA VAL A 177 -3.77 11.90 -8.24
C VAL A 177 -3.01 13.18 -7.95
N SER A 178 -1.83 13.37 -8.54
CA SER A 178 -0.98 14.54 -8.26
C SER A 178 -1.65 15.86 -8.59
N LYS A 179 -2.35 15.92 -9.74
CA LYS A 179 -3.10 17.10 -10.18
C LYS A 179 -4.31 17.42 -9.29
N LYS A 180 -4.74 16.46 -8.46
CA LYS A 180 -5.86 16.63 -7.52
C LYS A 180 -5.41 16.92 -6.10
N ILE A 181 -4.12 16.85 -5.77
CA ILE A 181 -3.67 17.13 -4.40
C ILE A 181 -3.97 18.59 -4.07
N ALA A 182 -4.68 18.81 -2.96
CA ALA A 182 -5.08 20.12 -2.48
C ALA A 182 -3.86 20.97 -2.17
N GLY A 183 -3.93 22.23 -2.58
CA GLY A 183 -2.85 23.22 -2.45
C GLY A 183 -2.80 24.12 -3.67
N GLU A 184 -2.01 25.19 -3.58
CA GLU A 184 -1.73 26.04 -4.72
C GLU A 184 -0.75 25.35 -5.67
N PRO A 185 -1.00 25.38 -6.99
CA PRO A 185 -0.01 24.94 -7.96
C PRO A 185 1.33 25.65 -7.76
N ILE A 186 2.43 24.97 -8.06
CA ILE A 186 3.79 25.50 -7.89
C ILE A 186 3.94 26.83 -8.64
N SER A 187 3.35 26.92 -9.84
CA SER A 187 3.33 28.12 -10.67
C SER A 187 2.74 29.37 -9.98
N HIS A 188 1.84 29.19 -9.01
CA HIS A 188 1.18 30.28 -8.30
C HIS A 188 2.00 30.82 -7.13
N THR A 189 2.89 30.01 -6.57
CA THR A 189 3.67 30.35 -5.36
C THR A 189 5.17 30.49 -5.63
N ALA A 190 5.64 30.05 -6.80
CA ALA A 190 7.04 30.14 -7.19
C ALA A 190 7.55 31.58 -7.20
N ALA A 191 8.59 31.84 -6.41
CA ALA A 191 9.36 33.09 -6.44
C ALA A 191 10.55 33.03 -7.44
N GLY A 192 10.84 31.84 -7.97
CA GLY A 192 11.94 31.57 -8.89
C GLY A 192 11.50 30.67 -10.05
N ASP A 193 12.46 29.96 -10.64
CA ASP A 193 12.18 29.07 -11.76
C ASP A 193 11.25 27.92 -11.33
N ILE A 194 10.34 27.56 -12.23
CA ILE A 194 9.49 26.38 -12.07
C ILE A 194 10.36 25.13 -12.24
N PRO A 195 10.22 24.11 -11.37
CA PRO A 195 10.92 22.85 -11.50
C PRO A 195 10.82 22.22 -12.90
N SER A 196 11.89 21.55 -13.35
CA SER A 196 11.95 20.96 -14.70
C SER A 196 10.94 19.84 -14.91
N ASP A 197 10.55 19.17 -13.83
CA ASP A 197 9.57 18.08 -13.81
C ASP A 197 8.13 18.54 -13.61
N VAL A 198 7.89 19.86 -13.64
CA VAL A 198 6.54 20.42 -13.66
C VAL A 198 6.15 20.73 -15.10
N HIS A 199 5.13 20.03 -15.60
CA HIS A 199 4.72 20.02 -17.00
C HIS A 199 3.32 20.61 -17.23
N SER A 200 2.55 20.84 -16.16
CA SER A 200 1.25 21.51 -16.23
C SER A 200 1.12 22.64 -15.21
N ALA A 201 0.23 23.60 -15.51
CA ALA A 201 0.01 24.76 -14.65
C ALA A 201 -0.65 24.41 -13.30
N ASP A 202 -1.31 23.24 -13.23
CA ASP A 202 -2.10 22.78 -12.08
C ASP A 202 -1.30 21.84 -11.16
N GLU A 203 -0.04 21.56 -11.47
CA GLU A 203 0.80 20.67 -10.66
C GLU A 203 1.23 21.30 -9.35
N THR A 204 1.07 20.53 -8.28
CA THR A 204 1.38 20.92 -6.91
C THR A 204 2.63 20.21 -6.37
N MET A 205 3.19 19.26 -7.12
CA MET A 205 4.23 18.34 -6.67
C MET A 205 5.47 18.42 -7.57
N SER A 206 6.65 18.18 -6.99
CA SER A 206 7.91 18.07 -7.74
C SER A 206 8.93 17.22 -6.99
N LEU A 207 9.62 16.35 -7.74
CA LEU A 207 10.76 15.54 -7.31
C LEU A 207 11.99 16.39 -6.95
N THR A 208 12.08 17.61 -7.48
CA THR A 208 13.24 18.50 -7.27
C THR A 208 13.03 19.49 -6.12
N SER A 209 11.90 19.39 -5.40
CA SER A 209 11.60 20.30 -4.30
C SER A 209 12.54 20.12 -3.11
N GLU A 210 12.98 21.25 -2.52
CA GLU A 210 13.81 21.24 -1.31
C GLU A 210 13.10 20.57 -0.13
N SER A 211 11.77 20.69 -0.06
CA SER A 211 10.94 20.06 0.96
C SER A 211 11.07 18.53 0.91
N LEU A 212 10.99 17.94 -0.28
CA LEU A 212 11.11 16.50 -0.47
C LEU A 212 12.55 16.01 -0.17
N SER A 213 13.56 16.73 -0.62
CA SER A 213 14.96 16.43 -0.26
C SER A 213 15.19 16.47 1.25
N SER A 214 14.69 17.51 1.93
CA SER A 214 14.80 17.64 3.39
C SER A 214 14.07 16.52 4.13
N LEU A 215 12.88 16.16 3.64
CA LEU A 215 12.08 15.06 4.18
C LEU A 215 12.84 13.73 4.08
N LEU A 216 13.41 13.42 2.92
CA LEU A 216 14.17 12.17 2.75
C LEU A 216 15.46 12.17 3.54
N GLN A 217 16.19 13.30 3.61
CA GLN A 217 17.38 13.42 4.45
C GLN A 217 17.05 13.13 5.92
N GLU A 218 16.00 13.75 6.44
CA GLU A 218 15.54 13.51 7.81
C GLU A 218 15.10 12.06 8.02
N ALA A 219 14.36 11.47 7.07
CA ALA A 219 14.00 10.05 7.14
C ALA A 219 15.23 9.16 7.27
N GLY A 220 16.31 9.47 6.55
CA GLY A 220 17.60 8.78 6.66
C GLY A 220 18.30 8.99 8.01
N GLU A 221 18.23 10.20 8.58
CA GLU A 221 18.79 10.51 9.90
C GLU A 221 18.07 9.77 11.03
N ILE A 222 16.74 9.69 10.97
CA ILE A 222 15.90 8.93 11.91
C ILE A 222 16.07 7.41 11.69
N GLY A 223 16.36 7.01 10.45
CA GLY A 223 16.46 5.61 10.03
C GLY A 223 15.13 5.00 9.58
N LEU A 224 14.18 5.84 9.17
CA LEU A 224 12.91 5.47 8.57
C LEU A 224 13.14 4.89 7.15
N VAL A 225 12.28 3.94 6.78
CA VAL A 225 12.12 3.52 5.37
C VAL A 225 11.12 4.47 4.71
N ALA A 226 11.42 4.97 3.52
CA ALA A 226 10.49 5.77 2.74
C ALA A 226 9.87 4.94 1.61
N THR A 227 8.56 4.96 1.45
CA THR A 227 7.88 4.41 0.26
C THR A 227 7.32 5.57 -0.56
N LEU A 228 7.76 5.70 -1.80
CA LEU A 228 7.39 6.76 -2.73
C LEU A 228 6.74 6.16 -3.97
N HIS A 229 5.54 6.65 -4.33
CA HIS A 229 5.01 6.48 -5.68
C HIS A 229 5.36 7.68 -6.52
N ASN A 230 6.09 7.41 -7.59
CA ASN A 230 6.26 8.31 -8.72
C ASN A 230 6.13 7.48 -9.99
N ASP A 231 5.28 7.87 -10.92
CA ASP A 231 5.21 7.27 -12.24
C ASP A 231 6.56 7.42 -12.94
N VAL A 232 6.91 6.52 -13.83
CA VAL A 232 8.19 6.57 -14.56
C VAL A 232 8.19 7.71 -15.60
N TYR A 233 7.02 8.12 -16.09
CA TYR A 233 6.85 9.20 -17.07
C TYR A 233 5.54 9.97 -16.90
N ASP A 234 5.49 11.16 -17.51
CA ASP A 234 4.33 12.07 -17.45
C ASP A 234 3.08 11.55 -18.19
N SER A 235 1.91 11.84 -17.65
CA SER A 235 0.62 11.48 -18.26
C SER A 235 -0.43 12.56 -18.06
N ASP A 236 -1.26 12.75 -19.10
CA ASP A 236 -2.45 13.58 -19.02
C ASP A 236 -3.70 12.71 -18.95
N VAL A 237 -4.24 12.62 -17.74
CA VAL A 237 -5.43 11.83 -17.42
C VAL A 237 -6.43 12.73 -16.72
N THR A 238 -7.66 12.74 -17.21
CA THR A 238 -8.73 13.54 -16.59
C THR A 238 -9.17 12.94 -15.26
N HIS A 239 -9.85 13.74 -14.43
CA HIS A 239 -10.48 13.28 -13.20
C HIS A 239 -11.43 12.08 -13.37
N THR A 240 -12.00 11.86 -14.57
CA THR A 240 -12.86 10.70 -14.88
C THR A 240 -12.09 9.46 -15.33
N GLY A 241 -10.76 9.54 -15.45
CA GLY A 241 -9.89 8.45 -15.90
C GLY A 241 -9.77 8.33 -17.42
N GLU A 242 -10.12 9.39 -18.17
CA GLU A 242 -9.87 9.43 -19.60
C GLU A 242 -8.42 9.82 -19.87
N VAL A 243 -7.68 8.95 -20.57
CA VAL A 243 -6.31 9.23 -20.99
C VAL A 243 -6.33 10.16 -22.20
N LYS A 244 -5.82 11.38 -22.05
CA LYS A 244 -5.67 12.35 -23.13
C LYS A 244 -4.35 12.16 -23.86
N ALA A 245 -3.26 12.00 -23.10
CA ALA A 245 -1.93 11.76 -23.64
C ALA A 245 -1.06 11.01 -22.64
N LEU A 246 -0.08 10.27 -23.15
CA LEU A 246 1.03 9.68 -22.39
C LEU A 246 2.32 10.24 -22.97
N HIS A 247 3.29 10.56 -22.11
CA HIS A 247 4.55 11.21 -22.50
C HIS A 247 5.78 10.41 -22.06
N PRO A 248 6.04 9.18 -22.57
CA PRO A 248 7.23 8.42 -22.21
C PRO A 248 8.56 9.13 -22.49
N GLU A 249 8.57 10.07 -23.43
CA GLU A 249 9.71 10.95 -23.72
C GLU A 249 10.02 11.94 -22.58
N ARG A 250 9.06 12.17 -21.68
CA ARG A 250 9.19 12.97 -20.46
C ARG A 250 9.20 12.03 -19.25
N ASN A 251 10.26 11.23 -19.16
CA ASN A 251 10.48 10.36 -18.01
C ASN A 251 11.18 11.11 -16.87
N TYR A 252 10.97 10.63 -15.65
CA TYR A 252 11.51 11.25 -14.43
C TYR A 252 12.84 10.63 -13.97
N GLU A 253 13.56 9.92 -14.85
CA GLU A 253 14.79 9.19 -14.47
C GLU A 253 15.85 10.12 -13.89
N SER A 254 16.07 11.29 -14.51
CA SER A 254 17.05 12.29 -14.05
C SER A 254 16.71 12.83 -12.67
N GLU A 255 15.45 13.16 -12.45
CA GLU A 255 14.95 13.77 -11.22
C GLU A 255 14.94 12.77 -10.07
N LEU A 256 14.58 11.50 -10.32
CA LEU A 256 14.70 10.43 -9.32
C LEU A 256 16.16 10.23 -8.88
N LYS A 257 17.11 10.24 -9.83
CA LYS A 257 18.55 10.16 -9.52
C LYS A 257 19.06 11.38 -8.77
N SER A 258 18.59 12.57 -9.14
CA SER A 258 18.91 13.81 -8.42
C SER A 258 18.43 13.72 -6.98
N LEU A 259 17.16 13.36 -6.77
CA LEU A 259 16.56 13.21 -5.45
C LEU A 259 17.34 12.21 -4.59
N CYS A 260 17.67 11.03 -5.13
CA CYS A 260 18.43 10.03 -4.38
C CYS A 260 19.84 10.51 -4.00
N SER A 261 20.49 11.32 -4.84
CA SER A 261 21.80 11.91 -4.56
C SER A 261 21.77 12.93 -3.41
N THR A 262 20.62 13.58 -3.18
CA THR A 262 20.44 14.52 -2.04
C THR A 262 20.21 13.80 -0.71
N ALA A 263 19.73 12.54 -0.73
CA ALA A 263 19.45 11.75 0.46
C ALA A 263 20.06 10.33 0.35
N PRO A 264 21.38 10.21 0.15
CA PRO A 264 22.00 8.93 -0.25
C PRO A 264 21.95 7.87 0.86
N LYS A 265 21.69 8.25 2.11
CA LYS A 265 21.62 7.34 3.27
C LYS A 265 20.22 6.77 3.50
N THR A 266 19.21 7.30 2.83
CA THR A 266 17.81 6.96 3.05
C THR A 266 17.46 5.70 2.28
N VAL A 267 16.84 4.74 2.97
CA VAL A 267 16.29 3.55 2.31
C VAL A 267 14.94 3.92 1.72
N THR A 268 14.84 3.94 0.40
CA THR A 268 13.63 4.36 -0.31
C THR A 268 13.10 3.24 -1.19
N ILE A 269 11.83 2.88 -1.08
CA ILE A 269 11.14 1.94 -1.96
C ILE A 269 10.39 2.78 -3.01
N TRP A 270 10.78 2.65 -4.27
CA TRP A 270 10.06 3.22 -5.39
C TRP A 270 8.96 2.25 -5.83
N ALA A 271 7.71 2.62 -5.54
CA ALA A 271 6.56 1.74 -5.66
C ALA A 271 6.33 1.27 -7.10
N HIS A 272 5.96 0.00 -7.24
CA HIS A 272 5.50 -0.64 -8.47
C HIS A 272 6.44 -0.49 -9.66
N THR A 273 7.75 -0.31 -9.43
CA THR A 273 8.74 0.03 -10.47
C THR A 273 8.43 1.31 -11.25
N GLY A 274 7.63 2.22 -10.67
CA GLY A 274 7.18 3.44 -11.32
C GLY A 274 5.98 3.30 -12.24
N LEU A 275 5.15 2.27 -12.02
CA LEU A 275 3.96 2.03 -12.84
C LEU A 275 2.69 2.54 -12.16
N GLY A 276 1.74 2.92 -13.00
CA GLY A 276 0.44 3.47 -12.64
C GLY A 276 -0.72 2.67 -13.24
N ARG A 277 -1.95 3.15 -13.05
CA ARG A 277 -3.11 2.50 -13.68
C ARG A 277 -3.09 2.71 -15.20
N PHE A 278 -2.69 3.88 -15.64
CA PHE A 278 -2.59 4.40 -17.00
C PHE A 278 -1.13 4.45 -17.50
N VAL A 279 -0.16 4.65 -16.60
CA VAL A 279 1.29 4.56 -16.91
C VAL A 279 1.69 3.09 -16.98
N LYS A 280 2.03 2.63 -18.19
CA LYS A 280 2.35 1.23 -18.51
C LYS A 280 3.82 1.08 -18.89
N PRO A 281 4.41 -0.12 -18.77
CA PRO A 281 5.79 -0.34 -19.16
C PRO A 281 6.00 0.02 -20.63
N THR A 282 6.99 0.85 -20.92
CA THR A 282 7.57 0.94 -22.26
C THR A 282 8.56 -0.20 -22.47
N LYS A 283 8.98 -0.42 -23.72
CA LYS A 283 9.96 -1.47 -24.06
C LYS A 283 11.27 -1.34 -23.27
N ASP A 284 11.69 -0.12 -22.94
CA ASP A 284 12.90 0.17 -22.18
C ASP A 284 12.68 0.36 -20.66
N HIS A 285 11.47 0.07 -20.15
CA HIS A 285 11.09 0.25 -18.74
C HIS A 285 12.12 -0.36 -17.77
N LEU A 286 12.46 -1.65 -17.95
CA LEU A 286 13.41 -2.33 -17.07
C LEU A 286 14.83 -1.74 -17.15
N ALA A 287 15.20 -1.15 -18.29
CA ALA A 287 16.46 -0.46 -18.44
C ALA A 287 16.46 0.87 -17.66
N ILE A 288 15.35 1.63 -17.70
CA ILE A 288 15.18 2.85 -16.90
C ILE A 288 15.27 2.51 -15.40
N VAL A 289 14.47 1.54 -14.95
CA VAL A 289 14.44 1.12 -13.53
C VAL A 289 15.82 0.63 -13.08
N GLY A 290 16.50 -0.18 -13.90
CA GLY A 290 17.85 -0.65 -13.63
C GLY A 290 18.85 0.50 -13.46
N ARG A 291 18.82 1.52 -14.34
CA ARG A 291 19.71 2.68 -14.25
C ARG A 291 19.45 3.53 -13.00
N VAL A 292 18.19 3.64 -12.54
CA VAL A 292 17.87 4.29 -11.25
C VAL A 292 18.46 3.49 -10.09
N LEU A 293 18.22 2.17 -10.04
CA LEU A 293 18.76 1.31 -8.98
C LEU A 293 20.28 1.30 -8.91
N ASP A 294 20.95 1.33 -10.08
CA ASP A 294 22.41 1.39 -10.21
C ASP A 294 22.98 2.75 -9.75
N SER A 295 22.21 3.84 -9.87
CA SER A 295 22.62 5.18 -9.43
C SER A 295 22.30 5.43 -7.95
N CYS A 296 21.24 4.82 -7.43
CA CYS A 296 20.68 5.10 -6.12
C CYS A 296 20.88 3.91 -5.18
N ASN A 297 22.07 3.76 -4.59
CA ASN A 297 22.49 2.55 -3.85
C ASN A 297 21.56 2.08 -2.71
N ASN A 298 20.80 2.97 -2.09
CA ASN A 298 19.88 2.63 -1.00
C ASN A 298 18.40 2.53 -1.43
N TRP A 299 18.12 2.61 -2.73
CA TRP A 299 16.75 2.53 -3.24
C TRP A 299 16.32 1.09 -3.52
N LEU A 300 15.08 0.72 -3.30
CA LEU A 300 14.51 -0.55 -3.73
C LEU A 300 13.36 -0.25 -4.67
N VAL A 301 12.86 -1.26 -5.36
CA VAL A 301 11.53 -1.21 -5.95
C VAL A 301 10.71 -2.35 -5.38
N ASP A 302 9.41 -2.16 -5.32
CA ASP A 302 8.50 -3.27 -5.15
C ASP A 302 7.84 -3.64 -6.49
N ILE A 303 7.44 -4.90 -6.61
CA ILE A 303 6.60 -5.43 -7.70
C ILE A 303 5.17 -5.63 -7.20
N SER A 304 4.70 -4.70 -6.38
CA SER A 304 3.35 -4.75 -5.84
C SER A 304 2.31 -4.28 -6.84
N TRP A 305 1.04 -4.50 -6.51
CA TRP A 305 -0.16 -4.27 -7.34
C TRP A 305 -0.48 -5.40 -8.31
N ASP A 306 -1.68 -5.96 -8.18
CA ASP A 306 -2.23 -7.00 -9.04
C ASP A 306 -2.11 -6.66 -10.54
N ILE A 307 -2.41 -5.41 -10.94
CA ILE A 307 -2.29 -4.96 -12.33
C ILE A 307 -0.84 -5.05 -12.83
N VAL A 308 0.13 -4.69 -12.00
CA VAL A 308 1.56 -4.78 -12.36
C VAL A 308 2.00 -6.24 -12.42
N GLN A 309 1.59 -7.05 -11.45
CA GLN A 309 1.92 -8.47 -11.41
C GLN A 309 1.33 -9.24 -12.61
N GLU A 310 0.09 -8.94 -12.99
CA GLU A 310 -0.53 -9.48 -14.21
C GLU A 310 0.18 -8.98 -15.47
N THR A 311 0.66 -7.73 -15.49
CA THR A 311 1.45 -7.20 -16.62
C THR A 311 2.79 -7.92 -16.76
N ILE A 312 3.41 -8.36 -15.67
CA ILE A 312 4.66 -9.15 -15.70
C ILE A 312 4.42 -10.53 -16.33
N LEU A 313 3.28 -11.17 -16.04
CA LEU A 313 2.91 -12.50 -16.57
C LEU A 313 2.39 -12.46 -18.00
N HIS A 314 1.66 -11.40 -18.32
CA HIS A 314 0.95 -11.26 -19.58
C HIS A 314 1.27 -9.89 -20.21
N PRO A 315 2.56 -9.62 -20.51
CA PRO A 315 2.96 -8.33 -21.05
C PRO A 315 2.38 -8.12 -22.44
N GLY A 316 2.02 -6.87 -22.75
CA GLY A 316 1.67 -6.47 -24.11
C GLY A 316 2.88 -6.58 -25.05
N SER A 317 2.64 -6.65 -26.36
CA SER A 317 3.70 -6.84 -27.36
C SER A 317 4.76 -5.73 -27.43
N ALA A 318 4.46 -4.55 -26.87
CA ALA A 318 5.38 -3.41 -26.79
C ALA A 318 6.04 -3.25 -25.40
N MET A 319 5.83 -4.21 -24.50
CA MET A 319 6.34 -4.22 -23.12
C MET A 319 7.48 -5.26 -22.99
N PRO A 320 8.29 -5.19 -21.91
CA PRO A 320 9.27 -6.23 -21.62
C PRO A 320 8.59 -7.59 -21.43
N SER A 321 9.16 -8.65 -22.01
CA SER A 321 8.62 -10.00 -21.91
C SER A 321 8.73 -10.54 -20.48
N THR A 322 7.99 -11.60 -20.17
CA THR A 322 8.09 -12.27 -18.86
C THR A 322 9.50 -12.80 -18.60
N GLU A 323 10.22 -13.23 -19.64
CA GLU A 323 11.63 -13.63 -19.55
C GLU A 323 12.54 -12.44 -19.22
N GLU A 324 12.31 -11.28 -19.83
CA GLU A 324 13.06 -10.05 -19.53
C GLU A 324 12.82 -9.59 -18.08
N TRP A 325 11.57 -9.65 -17.61
CA TRP A 325 11.23 -9.43 -16.20
C TRP A 325 11.93 -10.43 -15.28
N THR A 326 11.89 -11.72 -15.59
CA THR A 326 12.54 -12.76 -14.79
C THR A 326 14.05 -12.51 -14.68
N ALA A 327 14.70 -12.17 -15.80
CA ALA A 327 16.13 -11.84 -15.82
C ALA A 327 16.44 -10.57 -15.00
N PHE A 328 15.58 -9.56 -15.06
CA PHE A 328 15.70 -8.35 -14.24
C PHE A 328 15.56 -8.66 -12.74
N LEU A 329 14.57 -9.48 -12.36
CA LEU A 329 14.34 -9.88 -10.98
C LEU A 329 15.52 -10.68 -10.41
N ASP A 330 16.11 -11.59 -11.19
CA ASP A 330 17.30 -12.34 -10.75
C ASP A 330 18.53 -11.43 -10.64
N LYS A 331 18.73 -10.50 -11.58
CA LYS A 331 19.84 -9.53 -11.56
C LYS A 331 19.78 -8.60 -10.34
N TYR A 332 18.60 -8.04 -10.05
CA TYR A 332 18.40 -7.06 -8.98
C TYR A 332 17.81 -7.66 -7.70
N GLN A 333 17.88 -8.98 -7.51
CA GLN A 333 17.21 -9.74 -6.45
C GLN A 333 17.39 -9.21 -5.02
N ASP A 334 18.45 -8.45 -4.71
CA ASP A 334 18.71 -7.83 -3.40
C ASP A 334 18.00 -6.47 -3.21
N ARG A 335 17.34 -5.96 -4.25
CA ARG A 335 16.74 -4.61 -4.34
C ARG A 335 15.28 -4.65 -4.79
N ILE A 336 14.68 -5.83 -4.90
CA ILE A 336 13.27 -6.02 -5.22
C ILE A 336 12.52 -6.56 -3.99
N LEU A 337 11.31 -6.05 -3.76
CA LEU A 337 10.37 -6.52 -2.74
C LEU A 337 9.07 -6.99 -3.40
N TRP A 338 8.47 -8.07 -2.90
CA TRP A 338 7.08 -8.38 -3.20
C TRP A 338 6.14 -7.53 -2.33
N GLY A 339 5.00 -7.13 -2.86
CA GLY A 339 3.91 -6.52 -2.09
C GLY A 339 2.58 -6.73 -2.79
N SER A 340 1.46 -6.42 -2.14
CA SER A 340 0.13 -6.62 -2.72
C SER A 340 -0.45 -5.37 -3.39
N ASP A 341 -0.15 -4.20 -2.85
CA ASP A 341 -0.88 -2.93 -3.07
C ASP A 341 -2.40 -3.10 -2.88
N THR A 342 -2.78 -3.94 -1.91
CA THR A 342 -4.20 -4.15 -1.61
C THR A 342 -4.76 -2.96 -0.83
N VAL A 343 -5.78 -2.30 -1.38
CA VAL A 343 -6.69 -1.44 -0.62
C VAL A 343 -7.82 -2.29 -0.07
N ILE A 344 -7.80 -2.53 1.25
CA ILE A 344 -8.67 -3.55 1.87
C ILE A 344 -10.17 -3.20 1.82
N PHE A 345 -10.53 -1.93 1.61
CA PHE A 345 -11.93 -1.51 1.51
C PHE A 345 -12.24 -1.00 0.10
N GLY A 346 -13.18 -1.66 -0.58
CA GLY A 346 -13.53 -1.36 -1.96
C GLY A 346 -14.22 -0.01 -2.14
N ARG A 347 -14.18 0.51 -3.36
CA ARG A 347 -14.85 1.77 -3.71
C ARG A 347 -16.37 1.64 -3.84
N ASN A 348 -17.07 2.74 -3.58
CA ASN A 348 -18.44 2.97 -4.00
C ASN A 348 -18.48 3.06 -5.53
N LYS A 349 -19.47 2.40 -6.16
CA LYS A 349 -19.69 2.47 -7.61
C LYS A 349 -20.94 3.28 -7.86
N PHE A 350 -20.78 4.45 -8.46
CA PHE A 350 -21.87 5.34 -8.83
C PHE A 350 -22.28 5.11 -10.28
N GLU A 351 -23.58 5.06 -10.54
CA GLU A 351 -24.15 4.92 -11.88
C GLU A 351 -25.29 5.92 -12.06
N VAL A 352 -25.34 6.57 -13.22
CA VAL A 352 -26.47 7.45 -13.58
C VAL A 352 -27.45 6.62 -14.39
N LEU A 353 -28.63 6.36 -13.81
CA LEU A 353 -29.68 5.60 -14.47
C LEU A 353 -30.72 6.55 -15.09
N PRO A 354 -31.07 6.38 -16.38
CA PRO A 354 -32.12 7.17 -17.01
C PRO A 354 -33.44 7.09 -16.21
N GLY A 355 -33.95 8.24 -15.78
CA GLY A 355 -35.21 8.34 -15.02
C GLY A 355 -35.16 7.93 -13.54
N ALA A 356 -34.03 7.39 -13.05
CA ALA A 356 -33.87 6.97 -11.64
C ALA A 356 -32.81 7.77 -10.86
N GLY A 357 -32.11 8.70 -11.53
CA GLY A 357 -31.07 9.52 -10.90
C GLY A 357 -29.77 8.75 -10.67
N MET A 358 -28.91 9.26 -9.80
CA MET A 358 -27.66 8.59 -9.44
C MET A 358 -27.93 7.49 -8.41
N THR A 359 -27.49 6.27 -8.70
CA THR A 359 -27.50 5.13 -7.78
C THR A 359 -26.08 4.83 -7.32
N VAL A 360 -25.97 4.07 -6.21
CA VAL A 360 -24.69 3.64 -5.66
C VAL A 360 -24.75 2.19 -5.21
N ALA A 361 -23.75 1.41 -5.62
CA ALA A 361 -23.39 0.17 -4.98
C ALA A 361 -22.27 0.45 -3.96
N PRO A 362 -22.53 0.35 -2.65
CA PRO A 362 -21.53 0.62 -1.63
C PRO A 362 -20.32 -0.29 -1.75
N GLY A 363 -19.15 0.29 -1.50
CA GLY A 363 -17.92 -0.45 -1.25
C GLY A 363 -18.05 -1.33 -0.01
N LYS A 364 -17.24 -2.39 0.04
CA LYS A 364 -17.20 -3.31 1.17
C LYS A 364 -15.77 -3.70 1.48
N LEU A 365 -15.57 -4.19 2.70
CA LEU A 365 -14.32 -4.84 3.07
C LEU A 365 -14.07 -6.04 2.15
N MET A 366 -12.86 -6.13 1.61
CA MET A 366 -12.38 -7.24 0.78
C MET A 366 -12.43 -8.55 1.57
N ALA A 367 -12.77 -9.67 0.95
CA ALA A 367 -12.69 -10.96 1.63
C ALA A 367 -11.22 -11.36 1.85
N ALA A 368 -10.90 -11.99 2.99
CA ALA A 368 -9.53 -12.42 3.29
C ALA A 368 -8.93 -13.36 2.22
N GLN A 369 -9.78 -14.16 1.57
CA GLN A 369 -9.36 -15.04 0.49
C GLN A 369 -8.94 -14.28 -0.79
N ASP A 370 -9.55 -13.12 -1.05
CA ASP A 370 -9.17 -12.27 -2.19
C ASP A 370 -7.79 -11.67 -1.95
N TYR A 371 -7.52 -11.18 -0.74
CA TYR A 371 -6.18 -10.72 -0.34
C TYR A 371 -5.12 -11.82 -0.48
N LYS A 372 -5.44 -13.05 -0.05
CA LYS A 372 -4.58 -14.22 -0.25
C LYS A 372 -4.31 -14.48 -1.73
N SER A 373 -5.30 -14.31 -2.60
CA SER A 373 -5.15 -14.61 -4.03
C SER A 373 -4.09 -13.74 -4.71
N VAL A 374 -3.88 -12.50 -4.23
CA VAL A 374 -2.82 -11.60 -4.75
C VAL A 374 -1.44 -12.22 -4.55
N SER A 375 -1.20 -12.92 -3.43
CA SER A 375 0.07 -13.61 -3.17
C SER A 375 0.42 -14.73 -4.16
N LYS A 376 -0.53 -15.11 -5.02
CA LYS A 376 -0.42 -16.22 -5.96
C LYS A 376 -0.22 -15.82 -7.40
N ILE A 377 -0.40 -14.55 -7.74
CA ILE A 377 -0.29 -14.06 -9.12
C ILE A 377 1.11 -14.41 -9.67
N LEU A 378 2.17 -14.01 -8.97
CA LEU A 378 3.55 -14.23 -9.42
C LEU A 378 4.12 -15.64 -9.16
N ASP A 379 3.34 -16.62 -8.67
CA ASP A 379 3.82 -17.99 -8.47
C ASP A 379 4.51 -18.59 -9.73
N PRO A 380 4.02 -18.38 -10.97
CA PRO A 380 4.69 -18.86 -12.18
C PRO A 380 6.07 -18.22 -12.42
N VAL A 381 6.25 -16.93 -12.09
CA VAL A 381 7.55 -16.24 -12.21
C VAL A 381 8.50 -16.71 -11.12
N PHE A 382 8.01 -16.86 -9.88
CA PHE A 382 8.86 -17.36 -8.80
C PHE A 382 9.31 -18.82 -9.03
N ALA A 383 8.55 -19.61 -9.80
CA ALA A 383 8.93 -20.96 -10.18
C ALA A 383 10.10 -21.02 -11.20
N THR A 384 10.36 -19.94 -11.93
CA THR A 384 11.46 -19.85 -12.90
C THR A 384 12.72 -19.18 -12.33
N LEU A 385 12.58 -18.40 -11.25
CA LEU A 385 13.70 -17.78 -10.55
C LEU A 385 14.55 -18.81 -9.78
N SER A 386 15.80 -18.43 -9.49
CA SER A 386 16.61 -19.18 -8.54
C SER A 386 15.93 -19.20 -7.16
N PRO A 387 16.01 -20.30 -6.38
CA PRO A 387 15.43 -20.36 -5.04
C PRO A 387 15.90 -19.22 -4.12
N GLN A 388 17.15 -18.78 -4.30
CA GLN A 388 17.73 -17.65 -3.58
C GLN A 388 17.05 -16.32 -3.96
N ALA A 389 16.90 -16.02 -5.25
CA ALA A 389 16.22 -14.81 -5.69
C ALA A 389 14.77 -14.78 -5.22
N ALA A 390 14.04 -15.90 -5.36
CA ALA A 390 12.66 -15.99 -4.90
C ALA A 390 12.53 -15.76 -3.37
N ALA A 391 13.43 -16.33 -2.55
CA ALA A 391 13.43 -16.12 -1.10
C ALA A 391 13.69 -14.65 -0.72
N LYS A 392 14.67 -14.01 -1.37
CA LYS A 392 15.00 -12.60 -1.15
C LYS A 392 13.83 -11.68 -1.44
N ILE A 393 13.20 -11.85 -2.60
CA ILE A 393 12.11 -11.00 -3.08
C ILE A 393 10.85 -11.19 -2.23
N LYS A 394 10.50 -12.44 -1.91
CA LYS A 394 9.30 -12.75 -1.11
C LYS A 394 9.42 -12.35 0.37
N TYR A 395 10.64 -12.34 0.93
CA TYR A 395 10.78 -12.20 2.39
C TYR A 395 12.08 -11.58 2.89
N GLU A 396 13.26 -12.07 2.47
CA GLU A 396 14.50 -11.72 3.18
C GLU A 396 14.87 -10.22 3.04
N ASN A 397 14.62 -9.62 1.87
CA ASN A 397 14.85 -8.20 1.66
C ASN A 397 13.96 -7.35 2.56
N TYR A 398 12.68 -7.70 2.68
CA TYR A 398 11.74 -7.03 3.57
C TYR A 398 12.27 -7.06 5.00
N VAL A 399 12.61 -8.25 5.50
CA VAL A 399 13.08 -8.44 6.88
C VAL A 399 14.35 -7.63 7.14
N ARG A 400 15.31 -7.67 6.22
CA ARG A 400 16.55 -6.88 6.30
C ARG A 400 16.26 -5.39 6.42
N VAL A 401 15.41 -4.85 5.55
CA VAL A 401 15.07 -3.42 5.49
C VAL A 401 14.34 -2.99 6.76
N PHE A 402 13.22 -3.63 7.10
CA PHE A 402 12.37 -3.18 8.19
C PHE A 402 12.92 -3.54 9.58
N ASN A 403 13.71 -4.60 9.75
CA ASN A 403 14.44 -4.81 11.01
C ASN A 403 15.51 -3.74 11.22
N GLY A 404 16.23 -3.37 10.16
CA GLY A 404 17.20 -2.28 10.21
C GLY A 404 16.53 -0.97 10.64
N ALA A 405 15.36 -0.67 10.07
CA ALA A 405 14.58 0.51 10.41
C ALA A 405 14.09 0.51 11.87
N ARG A 406 13.49 -0.60 12.33
CA ARG A 406 13.06 -0.77 13.73
C ARG A 406 14.17 -0.41 14.71
N LEU A 407 15.37 -0.96 14.49
CA LEU A 407 16.53 -0.71 15.36
C LEU A 407 16.95 0.77 15.35
N LYS A 408 17.09 1.37 14.16
CA LYS A 408 17.54 2.76 14.03
C LYS A 408 16.52 3.74 14.60
N VAL A 409 15.24 3.58 14.28
CA VAL A 409 14.17 4.45 14.79
C VAL A 409 14.06 4.36 16.31
N ARG A 410 14.13 3.14 16.89
CA ARG A 410 14.13 2.99 18.36
C ARG A 410 15.32 3.70 19.01
N ALA A 411 16.51 3.59 18.41
CA ALA A 411 17.70 4.27 18.91
C ALA A 411 17.55 5.80 18.82
N TRP A 412 17.00 6.30 17.71
CA TRP A 412 16.73 7.72 17.53
C TRP A 412 15.72 8.24 18.56
N GLU A 413 14.61 7.52 18.80
CA GLU A 413 13.63 7.89 19.82
C GLU A 413 14.24 7.97 21.22
N GLN A 414 15.07 6.99 21.60
CA GLN A 414 15.70 7.01 22.92
C GLN A 414 16.62 8.22 23.10
N LEU A 415 17.34 8.62 22.04
CA LEU A 415 18.20 9.81 22.05
C LEU A 415 17.39 11.12 22.19
N HIS A 416 16.15 11.13 21.69
CA HIS A 416 15.30 12.32 21.63
C HIS A 416 14.10 12.27 22.59
N ARG A 417 14.08 11.34 23.55
CA ARG A 417 12.93 11.11 24.47
C ARG A 417 12.51 12.34 25.28
N ASP A 418 13.43 13.27 25.52
CA ASP A 418 13.23 14.48 26.31
C ASP A 418 12.96 15.71 25.42
N ALA A 419 12.81 15.51 24.10
CA ALA A 419 12.54 16.60 23.15
C ALA A 419 11.13 17.18 23.37
N ASN A 420 11.03 18.52 23.33
CA ASN A 420 9.74 19.19 23.37
C ASN A 420 9.04 19.07 22.00
N VAL A 421 8.05 18.18 21.90
CA VAL A 421 7.28 17.93 20.67
C VAL A 421 6.54 19.16 20.13
N TRP A 422 6.27 20.15 20.99
CA TRP A 422 5.64 21.41 20.62
C TRP A 422 6.62 22.45 20.07
N ASP A 423 7.91 22.31 20.39
CA ASP A 423 8.98 23.25 20.03
C ASP A 423 10.14 22.52 19.32
N ILE A 424 9.80 21.85 18.22
CA ILE A 424 10.78 21.21 17.35
C ILE A 424 11.34 22.28 16.40
N LYS A 425 12.65 22.51 16.49
CA LYS A 425 13.35 23.48 15.63
C LYS A 425 13.05 23.23 14.15
N THR A 426 12.81 24.32 13.42
CA THR A 426 12.64 24.36 11.97
C THR A 426 13.84 23.70 11.26
N PRO A 427 13.66 23.01 10.11
CA PRO A 427 14.77 22.36 9.45
C PRO A 427 15.74 23.42 8.94
N LYS A 428 17.03 23.10 8.90
CA LYS A 428 17.98 23.90 8.13
C LYS A 428 17.69 23.70 6.64
N THR A 429 18.00 24.70 5.82
CA THR A 429 18.01 24.51 4.36
C THR A 429 18.92 23.33 4.02
N PRO A 430 18.46 22.33 3.25
CA PRO A 430 19.26 21.16 2.92
C PRO A 430 20.46 21.56 2.06
N ASP A 431 21.58 20.87 2.21
CA ASP A 431 22.65 20.94 1.21
C ASP A 431 22.21 20.08 0.00
N LEU A 432 21.82 20.75 -1.08
CA LEU A 432 21.33 20.12 -2.30
C LEU A 432 22.47 19.67 -3.23
N ARG A 433 23.73 19.93 -2.86
CA ARG A 433 24.87 19.40 -3.62
C ARG A 433 24.90 17.88 -3.46
N PRO A 434 25.21 17.13 -4.53
CA PRO A 434 25.40 15.68 -4.43
C PRO A 434 26.41 15.36 -3.33
N GLN A 435 26.03 14.50 -2.39
CA GLN A 435 26.83 14.13 -1.21
C GLN A 435 27.79 12.97 -1.46
#